data_AF-A0A813EMS4-F1
#
_entry.id   AF-A0A813EMS4-F1
#
_cell.length_a   1.000
_cell.length_b   1.000
_cell.length_c   1.000
_cell.angle_alpha   90.00
_cell.angle_beta   90.00
_cell.angle_gamma   90.00
#
_symmetry.space_group_name_H-M   'P 1'
#
loop_
_entity.id
_entity.type
_entity.pdbx_description
1 polymer ?
#
loop_
_entity_poly.entity_id
_entity_poly.type
_entity_poly.pdbx_seq_one_letter_code
_entity_poly.pdbx_strand_id
1 'polypeptide(L)'
;AARLVDCQKSALRHIRTLAKNNHEQALPKLQRRVQTLGFTDSDLWMTLAWVRELAPIIVHINLSTMMPFMESDTHYRNQFETASSGGLLKPEVRTKWERDLFGGTYDGSRGFDRCKYGVLNAMNDHRGVVKCHQYGDSYLVLRDVRLRTTFSPEDSANLKAERLAVLDYYGHVLAEYSDEELRETVGVANSPDAAVLGDSSKVAAMKYKEGQIHGEVCWAKHVERLV
;
A
#
# COMPACT_ATOMS: atom_id res chain seq x y z
N ALA A 1 12.64 10.10 8.28
CA ALA A 1 12.77 9.27 7.05
C ALA A 1 13.97 8.33 7.11
N ALA A 2 13.76 7.01 6.95
CA ALA A 2 14.83 6.01 6.94
C ALA A 2 15.80 6.18 5.75
N ARG A 3 17.08 5.89 5.97
CA ARG A 3 18.10 5.95 4.91
C ARG A 3 17.97 4.72 4.00
N LEU A 4 17.44 4.91 2.80
CA LEU A 4 17.32 3.83 1.81
C LEU A 4 18.69 3.38 1.29
N VAL A 5 18.84 2.08 1.06
CA VAL A 5 19.97 1.49 0.33
C VAL A 5 19.73 1.48 -1.18
N ASP A 6 20.74 1.12 -1.97
CA ASP A 6 20.72 1.33 -3.41
C ASP A 6 19.71 0.46 -4.16
N CYS A 7 19.47 -0.78 -3.72
CA CYS A 7 18.40 -1.62 -4.29
C CYS A 7 17.02 -0.99 -4.09
N GLN A 8 16.75 -0.47 -2.89
CA GLN A 8 15.49 0.19 -2.54
C GLN A 8 15.27 1.49 -3.33
N LYS A 9 16.31 2.32 -3.47
CA LYS A 9 16.26 3.54 -4.31
C LYS A 9 16.01 3.19 -5.77
N SER A 10 16.64 2.13 -6.26
CA SER A 10 16.52 1.69 -7.65
C SER A 10 15.12 1.14 -7.93
N ALA A 11 14.55 0.36 -7.02
CA ALA A 11 13.18 -0.11 -7.09
C ALA A 11 12.18 1.06 -7.15
N LEU A 12 12.30 2.04 -6.25
CA LEU A 12 11.43 3.23 -6.24
C LEU A 12 11.58 4.06 -7.52
N ARG A 13 12.80 4.23 -8.03
CA ARG A 13 13.04 4.96 -9.29
C ARG A 13 12.43 4.24 -10.49
N HIS A 14 12.56 2.91 -10.52
CA HIS A 14 11.98 2.06 -11.55
C HIS A 14 10.46 2.23 -11.58
N ILE A 15 9.78 2.04 -10.44
CA ILE A 15 8.33 2.18 -10.36
C ILE A 15 7.88 3.62 -10.63
N ARG A 16 8.55 4.65 -10.08
CA ARG A 16 8.17 6.05 -10.33
C ARG A 16 8.22 6.40 -11.82
N THR A 17 9.21 5.88 -12.56
CA THR A 17 9.32 6.09 -14.02
C THR A 17 8.12 5.50 -14.76
N LEU A 18 7.73 4.28 -14.44
CA LEU A 18 6.56 3.61 -15.05
C LEU A 18 5.26 4.30 -14.65
N ALA A 19 5.08 4.55 -13.34
CA ALA A 19 3.89 5.13 -12.77
C ALA A 19 3.57 6.51 -13.33
N LYS A 20 4.60 7.35 -13.60
CA LYS A 20 4.39 8.67 -14.23
C LYS A 20 3.66 8.56 -15.57
N ASN A 21 4.20 7.74 -16.47
CA ASN A 21 3.62 7.56 -17.80
C ASN A 21 2.21 6.94 -17.72
N ASN A 22 2.03 5.95 -16.84
CA ASN A 22 0.74 5.25 -16.70
C ASN A 22 -0.33 6.15 -16.08
N HIS A 23 0.05 6.97 -15.09
CA HIS A 23 -0.81 7.99 -14.51
C HIS A 23 -1.31 8.97 -15.57
N GLU A 24 -0.40 9.56 -16.35
CA GLU A 24 -0.73 10.55 -17.38
C GLU A 24 -1.67 9.95 -18.44
N GLN A 25 -1.45 8.69 -18.84
CA GLN A 25 -2.31 7.99 -19.80
C GLN A 25 -3.69 7.62 -19.24
N ALA A 26 -3.78 7.28 -17.96
CA ALA A 26 -5.03 6.86 -17.34
C ALA A 26 -5.93 8.04 -16.95
N LEU A 27 -5.35 9.19 -16.64
CA LEU A 27 -6.07 10.33 -16.04
C LEU A 27 -7.28 10.80 -16.86
N PRO A 28 -7.24 10.97 -18.20
CA PRO A 28 -8.40 11.42 -18.96
C PRO A 28 -9.56 10.41 -18.99
N LYS A 29 -9.27 9.11 -18.83
CA LYS A 29 -10.30 8.06 -18.71
C LYS A 29 -10.89 8.05 -17.31
N LEU A 30 -10.04 8.21 -16.29
CA LEU A 30 -10.47 8.30 -14.90
C LEU A 30 -11.37 9.52 -14.65
N GLN A 31 -11.01 10.70 -15.16
CA GLN A 31 -11.83 11.91 -15.07
C GLN A 31 -13.24 11.69 -15.63
N ARG A 32 -13.34 11.16 -16.85
CA ARG A 32 -14.64 10.83 -17.47
C ARG A 32 -15.43 9.81 -16.65
N ARG A 33 -14.77 8.80 -16.08
CA ARG A 33 -15.42 7.79 -15.23
C ARG A 33 -15.99 8.43 -13.95
N VAL A 34 -15.21 9.26 -13.27
CA VAL A 34 -15.62 9.97 -12.05
C VAL A 34 -16.83 10.88 -12.32
N GLN A 35 -16.82 11.59 -13.46
CA GLN A 35 -17.96 12.40 -13.91
C GLN A 35 -19.22 11.56 -14.17
N THR A 36 -19.09 10.41 -14.84
CA THR A 36 -20.22 9.47 -15.04
C THR A 36 -20.78 8.93 -13.72
N LEU A 37 -19.94 8.82 -12.68
CA LEU A 37 -20.37 8.42 -11.33
C LEU A 37 -21.03 9.57 -10.54
N GLY A 38 -21.09 10.79 -11.10
CA GLY A 38 -21.74 11.95 -10.50
C GLY A 38 -20.82 12.87 -9.70
N PHE A 39 -19.51 12.69 -9.80
CA PHE A 39 -18.50 13.49 -9.08
C PHE A 39 -17.81 14.49 -10.01
N THR A 40 -17.19 15.52 -9.44
CA THR A 40 -16.47 16.56 -10.16
C THR A 40 -14.98 16.23 -10.33
N ASP A 41 -14.30 16.95 -11.21
CA ASP A 41 -12.83 16.88 -11.31
C ASP A 41 -12.15 17.32 -10.01
N SER A 42 -12.74 18.26 -9.28
CA SER A 42 -12.25 18.68 -7.97
C SER A 42 -12.26 17.50 -6.99
N ASP A 43 -13.34 16.71 -6.98
CA ASP A 43 -13.45 15.53 -6.11
C ASP A 43 -12.37 14.49 -6.42
N LEU A 44 -12.05 14.30 -7.71
CA LEU A 44 -10.95 13.44 -8.13
C LEU A 44 -9.59 13.96 -7.63
N TRP A 45 -9.31 15.25 -7.79
CA TRP A 45 -8.04 15.83 -7.36
C TRP A 45 -7.87 15.76 -5.84
N MET A 46 -8.94 16.02 -5.08
CA MET A 46 -8.97 15.83 -3.64
C MET A 46 -8.78 14.37 -3.25
N THR A 47 -9.35 13.43 -4.00
CA THR A 47 -9.15 11.98 -3.78
C THR A 47 -7.69 11.57 -4.01
N LEU A 48 -7.05 12.06 -5.08
CA LEU A 48 -5.64 11.82 -5.32
C LEU A 48 -4.76 12.47 -4.24
N ALA A 49 -5.11 13.67 -3.76
CA ALA A 49 -4.42 14.34 -2.66
C ALA A 49 -4.57 13.58 -1.33
N TRP A 50 -5.78 13.11 -1.01
CA TRP A 50 -6.05 12.23 0.12
C TRP A 50 -5.16 10.98 0.07
N VAL A 51 -5.15 10.29 -1.06
CA VAL A 51 -4.28 9.12 -1.27
C VAL A 51 -2.81 9.49 -1.14
N ARG A 52 -2.37 10.69 -1.54
CA ARG A 52 -0.97 11.14 -1.49
C ARG A 52 -0.50 11.64 -0.13
N GLU A 53 -1.39 12.17 0.70
CA GLU A 53 -1.00 12.87 1.93
C GLU A 53 -1.51 12.19 3.20
N LEU A 54 -2.75 11.68 3.19
CA LEU A 54 -3.47 11.42 4.44
C LEU A 54 -3.89 9.96 4.63
N ALA A 55 -4.26 9.25 3.56
CA ALA A 55 -4.71 7.86 3.64
C ALA A 55 -3.68 6.99 4.42
N PRO A 56 -4.08 6.32 5.51
CA PRO A 56 -3.14 5.57 6.33
C PRO A 56 -2.48 4.43 5.57
N ILE A 57 -1.18 4.24 5.78
CA ILE A 57 -0.48 3.02 5.38
C ILE A 57 -0.40 2.15 6.63
N ILE A 58 -0.94 0.94 6.55
CA ILE A 58 -1.05 0.05 7.69
C ILE A 58 -0.45 -1.32 7.42
N VAL A 59 -0.16 -2.05 8.50
CA VAL A 59 0.21 -3.47 8.46
C VAL A 59 -0.73 -4.20 9.40
N HIS A 60 -1.57 -5.07 8.85
CA HIS A 60 -2.38 -5.98 9.65
C HIS A 60 -1.49 -7.00 10.35
N ILE A 61 -1.78 -7.25 11.62
CA ILE A 61 -1.03 -8.17 12.47
C ILE A 61 -1.98 -8.95 13.39
N ASN A 62 -1.64 -10.22 13.65
CA ASN A 62 -2.21 -10.94 14.78
C ASN A 62 -1.40 -10.57 16.03
N LEU A 63 -1.98 -9.76 16.93
CA LEU A 63 -1.23 -9.20 18.06
C LEU A 63 -0.67 -10.28 19.00
N SER A 64 -1.45 -11.31 19.28
CA SER A 64 -1.03 -12.44 20.12
C SER A 64 0.18 -13.18 19.55
N THR A 65 0.22 -13.35 18.23
CA THR A 65 1.38 -13.95 17.54
C THR A 65 2.59 -13.00 17.54
N MET A 66 2.35 -11.70 17.36
CA MET A 66 3.43 -10.72 17.19
C MET A 66 4.05 -10.24 18.51
N MET A 67 3.33 -10.29 19.62
CA MET A 67 3.75 -9.73 20.91
C MET A 67 5.17 -10.13 21.35
N PRO A 68 5.55 -11.42 21.37
CA PRO A 68 6.89 -11.84 21.80
C PRO A 68 8.00 -11.27 20.91
N PHE A 69 7.73 -11.08 19.61
CA PHE A 69 8.69 -10.51 18.66
C PHE A 69 8.76 -8.99 18.76
N MET A 70 7.66 -8.32 19.10
CA MET A 70 7.67 -6.87 19.34
C MET A 70 8.45 -6.49 20.60
N GLU A 71 8.50 -7.38 21.60
CA GLU A 71 9.28 -7.18 22.82
C GLU A 71 10.79 -7.38 22.58
N SER A 72 11.16 -8.37 21.77
CA SER A 72 12.56 -8.78 21.57
C SER A 72 13.23 -8.20 20.33
N ASP A 73 12.46 -7.80 19.32
CA ASP A 73 12.94 -7.19 18.09
C ASP A 73 12.60 -5.69 18.06
N THR A 74 13.41 -4.94 17.33
CA THR A 74 13.24 -3.49 17.11
C THR A 74 12.53 -3.17 15.79
N HIS A 75 12.30 -4.16 14.93
CA HIS A 75 11.77 -3.98 13.59
C HIS A 75 10.66 -4.98 13.24
N TYR A 76 9.73 -4.53 12.38
CA TYR A 76 8.88 -5.43 11.60
C TYR A 76 9.71 -6.10 10.52
N ARG A 77 9.57 -7.43 10.44
CA ARG A 77 10.37 -8.32 9.61
C ARG A 77 9.54 -8.91 8.47
N ASN A 78 10.17 -9.21 7.35
CA ASN A 78 9.53 -9.95 6.25
C ASN A 78 9.87 -11.45 6.30
N GLN A 79 9.24 -12.24 5.42
CA GLN A 79 9.40 -13.69 5.38
C GLN A 79 10.83 -14.17 5.11
N PHE A 80 11.69 -13.33 4.52
CA PHE A 80 13.09 -13.66 4.28
C PHE A 80 13.96 -13.56 5.54
N GLU A 81 13.47 -12.87 6.56
CA GLU A 81 14.14 -12.68 7.85
C GLU A 81 13.61 -13.68 8.90
N THR A 82 12.31 -13.99 8.86
CA THR A 82 11.63 -14.79 9.90
C THR A 82 11.36 -16.23 9.50
N ALA A 83 11.44 -16.58 8.21
CA ALA A 83 10.94 -17.84 7.68
C ALA A 83 9.45 -18.11 8.04
N SER A 84 8.65 -17.05 8.19
CA SER A 84 7.22 -17.11 8.49
C SER A 84 6.41 -16.13 7.63
N SER A 85 5.12 -16.39 7.43
CA SER A 85 4.22 -15.53 6.63
C SER A 85 2.76 -15.76 7.01
N GLY A 86 1.96 -14.70 7.06
CA GLY A 86 0.49 -14.79 7.09
C GLY A 86 -0.14 -14.99 5.71
N GLY A 87 0.67 -14.96 4.64
CA GLY A 87 0.28 -15.30 3.27
C GLY A 87 1.12 -16.46 2.74
N LEU A 88 1.47 -16.44 1.44
CA LEU A 88 2.35 -17.46 0.88
C LEU A 88 3.77 -17.39 1.47
N LEU A 89 4.21 -18.47 2.12
CA LEU A 89 5.57 -18.70 2.59
C LEU A 89 6.34 -19.54 1.57
N LYS A 90 6.87 -18.88 0.54
CA LYS A 90 7.71 -19.49 -0.51
C LYS A 90 8.74 -18.45 -0.97
N PRO A 91 9.91 -18.37 -0.32
CA PRO A 91 10.91 -17.33 -0.61
C PRO A 91 11.33 -17.26 -2.08
N GLU A 92 11.38 -18.38 -2.79
CA GLU A 92 11.76 -18.47 -4.20
C GLU A 92 10.69 -17.83 -5.08
N VAL A 93 9.42 -18.12 -4.79
CA VAL A 93 8.27 -17.53 -5.49
C VAL A 93 8.18 -16.03 -5.20
N ARG A 94 8.37 -15.63 -3.95
CA ARG A 94 8.40 -14.21 -3.55
C ARG A 94 9.54 -13.46 -4.24
N THR A 95 10.72 -14.08 -4.34
CA THR A 95 11.87 -13.51 -5.06
C THR A 95 11.57 -13.30 -6.53
N LYS A 96 10.90 -14.26 -7.18
CA LYS A 96 10.44 -14.10 -8.57
C LYS A 96 9.46 -12.93 -8.71
N TRP A 97 8.44 -12.85 -7.86
CA TRP A 97 7.49 -11.74 -7.91
C TRP A 97 8.18 -10.39 -7.70
N GLU A 98 9.05 -10.26 -6.70
CA GLU A 98 9.79 -9.02 -6.48
C GLU A 98 10.76 -8.68 -7.63
N ARG A 99 11.32 -9.68 -8.32
CA ARG A 99 12.09 -9.46 -9.55
C ARG A 99 11.21 -8.89 -10.65
N ASP A 100 10.04 -9.47 -10.89
CA ASP A 100 9.10 -9.04 -11.94
C ASP A 100 8.53 -7.64 -11.65
N LEU A 101 8.26 -7.34 -10.38
CA LEU A 101 7.74 -6.04 -9.93
C LEU A 101 8.79 -4.94 -9.96
N PHE A 102 10.02 -5.23 -9.53
CA PHE A 102 11.03 -4.20 -9.30
C PHE A 102 12.23 -4.28 -10.25
N GLY A 103 12.07 -4.97 -11.39
CA GLY A 103 13.10 -5.09 -12.42
C GLY A 103 14.40 -5.75 -11.92
N GLY A 104 14.29 -6.73 -11.01
CA GLY A 104 15.45 -7.44 -10.45
C GLY A 104 16.34 -6.61 -9.52
N THR A 105 15.94 -5.40 -9.12
CA THR A 105 16.76 -4.51 -8.27
C THR A 105 17.11 -5.09 -6.90
N TYR A 106 16.34 -6.08 -6.43
CA TYR A 106 16.60 -6.78 -5.18
C TYR A 106 17.38 -8.09 -5.33
N ASP A 107 17.78 -8.48 -6.53
CA ASP A 107 18.54 -9.70 -6.73
C ASP A 107 19.83 -9.68 -5.89
N GLY A 108 20.07 -10.75 -5.13
CA GLY A 108 21.20 -10.84 -4.20
C GLY A 108 21.11 -9.96 -2.95
N SER A 109 20.01 -9.22 -2.73
CA SER A 109 19.80 -8.43 -1.53
C SER A 109 19.53 -9.30 -0.30
N ARG A 110 19.99 -8.85 0.87
CA ARG A 110 19.69 -9.49 2.16
C ARG A 110 18.20 -9.36 2.48
N GLY A 111 17.64 -10.31 3.22
CA GLY A 111 16.23 -10.28 3.68
C GLY A 111 15.82 -8.92 4.28
N PHE A 112 16.67 -8.35 5.13
CA PHE A 112 16.46 -7.03 5.73
C PHE A 112 16.31 -5.88 4.72
N ASP A 113 17.03 -5.95 3.60
CA ASP A 113 17.01 -4.89 2.58
C ASP A 113 15.79 -5.04 1.65
N ARG A 114 15.15 -6.21 1.62
CA ARG A 114 13.93 -6.48 0.84
C ARG A 114 12.73 -5.68 1.37
N CYS A 115 11.74 -5.47 0.52
CA CYS A 115 10.54 -4.72 0.90
C CYS A 115 9.74 -5.46 2.00
N LYS A 116 8.93 -4.69 2.71
CA LYS A 116 7.93 -5.20 3.66
C LYS A 116 6.57 -4.97 3.05
N TYR A 117 5.60 -5.79 3.40
CA TYR A 117 4.26 -5.72 2.82
C TYR A 117 3.27 -5.16 3.85
N GLY A 118 2.46 -4.22 3.40
CA GLY A 118 1.36 -3.61 4.12
C GLY A 118 0.22 -3.28 3.15
N VAL A 119 -0.64 -2.36 3.53
CA VAL A 119 -1.81 -1.98 2.73
C VAL A 119 -2.14 -0.50 2.92
N LEU A 120 -2.64 0.15 1.86
CA LEU A 120 -3.23 1.47 1.95
C LEU A 120 -4.68 1.37 2.44
N ASN A 121 -4.99 1.99 3.57
CA ASN A 121 -6.35 2.14 4.06
C ASN A 121 -7.04 3.34 3.38
N ALA A 122 -7.29 3.21 2.07
CA ALA A 122 -7.81 4.30 1.24
C ALA A 122 -9.18 4.83 1.71
N MET A 123 -9.98 3.99 2.38
CA MET A 123 -11.30 4.33 2.91
C MET A 123 -11.26 4.78 4.38
N ASN A 124 -10.09 4.90 5.00
CA ASN A 124 -9.94 5.29 6.41
C ASN A 124 -10.83 4.49 7.38
N ASP A 125 -11.05 3.20 7.11
CA ASP A 125 -11.92 2.38 7.96
C ASP A 125 -11.20 2.11 9.29
N HIS A 126 -11.88 2.36 10.41
CA HIS A 126 -11.30 2.23 11.75
C HIS A 126 -10.92 0.79 12.12
N ARG A 127 -11.45 -0.20 11.38
CA ARG A 127 -11.09 -1.62 11.53
C ARG A 127 -9.89 -2.01 10.65
N GLY A 128 -9.25 -1.03 10.00
CA GLY A 128 -8.25 -1.27 8.97
C GLY A 128 -8.91 -1.69 7.65
N VAL A 129 -8.20 -2.45 6.82
CA VAL A 129 -8.75 -2.96 5.56
C VAL A 129 -9.36 -4.33 5.81
N VAL A 130 -10.70 -4.43 5.88
CA VAL A 130 -11.39 -5.67 6.31
C VAL A 130 -11.07 -6.90 5.46
N LYS A 131 -10.68 -6.72 4.19
CA LYS A 131 -10.23 -7.80 3.29
C LYS A 131 -8.85 -8.36 3.64
N CYS A 132 -8.10 -7.68 4.52
CA CYS A 132 -6.82 -8.11 5.05
C CYS A 132 -6.93 -8.84 6.39
N HIS A 133 -8.14 -9.14 6.88
CA HIS A 133 -8.35 -9.79 8.18
C HIS A 133 -7.59 -11.12 8.35
N GLN A 134 -7.31 -11.84 7.26
CA GLN A 134 -6.49 -13.06 7.30
C GLN A 134 -5.06 -12.83 7.83
N TYR A 135 -4.55 -11.60 7.73
CA TYR A 135 -3.23 -11.21 8.23
C TYR A 135 -3.27 -10.74 9.70
N GLY A 136 -4.46 -10.54 10.26
CA GLY A 136 -4.63 -10.01 11.60
C GLY A 136 -5.88 -9.18 11.79
N ASP A 137 -6.41 -9.25 13.01
CA ASP A 137 -7.53 -8.45 13.53
C ASP A 137 -7.08 -7.13 14.17
N SER A 138 -5.77 -6.97 14.43
CA SER A 138 -5.14 -5.72 14.85
C SER A 138 -4.30 -5.14 13.70
N TYR A 139 -3.91 -3.87 13.78
CA TYR A 139 -3.01 -3.29 12.78
C TYR A 139 -2.13 -2.17 13.32
N LEU A 140 -0.98 -1.99 12.66
CA LEU A 140 -0.05 -0.91 12.92
C LEU A 140 -0.32 0.22 11.94
N VAL A 141 -0.53 1.43 12.43
CA VAL A 141 -0.53 2.64 11.60
C VAL A 141 0.91 3.12 11.45
N LEU A 142 1.37 3.24 10.20
CA LEU A 142 2.74 3.61 9.91
C LEU A 142 2.88 5.10 9.61
N ARG A 143 3.96 5.69 10.13
CA ARG A 143 4.44 7.04 9.82
C ARG A 143 5.79 6.99 9.13
N ASP A 144 6.17 8.09 8.49
CA ASP A 144 7.47 8.27 7.82
C ASP A 144 7.75 7.30 6.65
N VAL A 145 6.83 6.40 6.28
CA VAL A 145 7.01 5.39 5.21
C VAL A 145 6.48 5.82 3.85
N ARG A 146 5.56 6.79 3.78
CA ARG A 146 4.83 7.17 2.55
C ARG A 146 5.72 7.28 1.30
N LEU A 147 6.75 8.12 1.35
CA LEU A 147 7.60 8.42 0.18
C LEU A 147 8.47 7.25 -0.28
N ARG A 148 8.52 6.17 0.50
CA ARG A 148 9.28 4.95 0.21
C ARG A 148 8.37 3.72 0.09
N THR A 149 7.09 3.91 -0.21
CA THR A 149 6.13 2.83 -0.44
C THR A 149 5.62 2.89 -1.88
N THR A 150 5.59 1.74 -2.56
CA THR A 150 4.85 1.55 -3.82
C THR A 150 3.54 0.85 -3.55
N PHE A 151 2.59 0.94 -4.47
CA PHE A 151 1.26 0.40 -4.29
C PHE A 151 0.77 -0.35 -5.52
N SER A 152 0.06 -1.44 -5.31
CA SER A 152 -0.69 -2.15 -6.34
C SER A 152 -2.20 -2.02 -6.10
N PRO A 153 -3.03 -2.16 -7.15
CA PRO A 153 -4.49 -2.11 -7.04
C PRO A 153 -5.09 -3.31 -6.30
N GLU A 154 -4.30 -4.36 -6.09
CA GLU A 154 -4.64 -5.64 -5.49
C GLU A 154 -3.37 -6.36 -4.96
N ASP A 155 -3.50 -7.63 -4.57
CA ASP A 155 -2.37 -8.53 -4.28
C ASP A 155 -1.33 -8.48 -5.41
N SER A 156 -0.06 -8.23 -5.08
CA SER A 156 0.99 -8.07 -6.08
C SER A 156 1.51 -9.39 -6.68
N ALA A 157 1.03 -10.55 -6.23
CA ALA A 157 1.40 -11.84 -6.78
C ALA A 157 1.10 -11.93 -8.28
N ASN A 158 2.15 -12.17 -9.08
CA ASN A 158 2.10 -12.24 -10.55
C ASN A 158 1.64 -10.93 -11.25
N LEU A 159 1.62 -9.80 -10.55
CA LEU A 159 1.41 -8.51 -11.20
C LEU A 159 2.65 -8.08 -11.99
N LYS A 160 2.42 -7.24 -12.99
CA LYS A 160 3.49 -6.56 -13.73
C LYS A 160 3.83 -5.23 -13.08
N ALA A 161 5.08 -4.81 -13.19
CA ALA A 161 5.59 -3.55 -12.64
C ALA A 161 4.78 -2.32 -13.08
N GLU A 162 4.21 -2.32 -14.28
CA GLU A 162 3.41 -1.21 -14.82
C GLU A 162 2.12 -0.96 -14.03
N ARG A 163 1.62 -1.96 -13.30
CA ARG A 163 0.44 -1.80 -12.44
C ARG A 163 0.76 -1.22 -11.07
N LEU A 164 2.04 -0.99 -10.75
CA LEU A 164 2.43 -0.36 -9.50
C LEU A 164 2.41 1.16 -9.65
N ALA A 165 2.10 1.83 -8.55
CA ALA A 165 2.13 3.28 -8.42
C ALA A 165 3.09 3.71 -7.31
N VAL A 166 3.51 4.97 -7.41
CA VAL A 166 3.94 5.78 -6.25
C VAL A 166 2.84 6.80 -5.96
N LEU A 167 2.85 7.38 -4.77
CA LEU A 167 1.81 8.31 -4.31
C LEU A 167 1.62 9.54 -5.21
N ASP A 168 2.71 10.04 -5.78
CA ASP A 168 2.68 11.20 -6.70
C ASP A 168 2.00 10.84 -8.04
N TYR A 169 1.97 9.55 -8.39
CA TYR A 169 1.50 9.04 -9.68
C TYR A 169 0.59 7.82 -9.47
N TYR A 170 -0.61 8.07 -8.92
CA TYR A 170 -1.54 7.01 -8.49
C TYR A 170 -2.79 6.81 -9.40
N GLY A 171 -3.03 7.71 -10.35
CA GLY A 171 -4.24 7.74 -11.19
C GLY A 171 -4.55 6.44 -11.92
N HIS A 172 -3.56 5.70 -12.43
CA HIS A 172 -3.83 4.41 -13.06
C HIS A 172 -4.27 3.35 -12.06
N VAL A 173 -3.70 3.31 -10.86
CA VAL A 173 -4.14 2.39 -9.80
C VAL A 173 -5.54 2.76 -9.31
N LEU A 174 -5.84 4.06 -9.13
CA LEU A 174 -7.19 4.52 -8.78
C LEU A 174 -8.20 4.17 -9.89
N ALA A 175 -7.80 4.20 -11.15
CA ALA A 175 -8.66 3.80 -12.27
C ALA A 175 -9.02 2.31 -12.26
N GLU A 176 -8.29 1.47 -11.54
CA GLU A 176 -8.58 0.05 -11.38
C GLU A 176 -9.51 -0.26 -10.20
N TYR A 177 -9.87 0.73 -9.38
CA TYR A 177 -10.84 0.55 -8.31
C TYR A 177 -12.20 0.21 -8.92
N SER A 178 -13.04 -0.59 -8.25
CA SER A 178 -14.45 -0.74 -8.64
C SER A 178 -15.22 0.57 -8.46
N ASP A 179 -16.42 0.68 -9.02
CA ASP A 179 -17.22 1.90 -8.86
C ASP A 179 -17.63 2.11 -7.39
N GLU A 180 -17.86 1.03 -6.65
CA GLU A 180 -18.12 1.06 -5.21
C GLU A 180 -16.88 1.49 -4.43
N GLU A 181 -15.70 0.95 -4.77
CA GLU A 181 -14.43 1.36 -4.14
C GLU A 181 -14.17 2.86 -4.38
N LEU A 182 -14.41 3.35 -5.60
CA LEU A 182 -14.26 4.76 -5.93
C LEU A 182 -15.25 5.64 -5.16
N ARG A 183 -16.54 5.27 -5.11
CA ARG A 183 -17.55 6.06 -4.39
C ARG A 183 -17.21 6.22 -2.91
N GLU A 184 -16.83 5.12 -2.24
CA GLU A 184 -16.46 5.19 -0.83
C GLU A 184 -15.17 5.99 -0.60
N THR A 185 -14.16 5.78 -1.44
CA THR A 185 -12.89 6.53 -1.32
C THR A 185 -13.08 8.03 -1.57
N VAL A 186 -13.88 8.40 -2.58
CA VAL A 186 -14.20 9.80 -2.88
C VAL A 186 -14.99 10.44 -1.74
N GLY A 187 -15.97 9.71 -1.17
CA GLY A 187 -16.75 10.17 -0.02
C GLY A 187 -15.90 10.47 1.21
N VAL A 188 -14.93 9.61 1.50
CA VAL A 188 -13.96 9.82 2.59
C VAL A 188 -13.04 11.00 2.29
N ALA A 189 -12.47 11.06 1.08
CA ALA A 189 -11.49 12.07 0.70
C ALA A 189 -12.06 13.50 0.64
N ASN A 190 -13.35 13.64 0.32
CA ASN A 190 -14.02 14.93 0.17
C ASN A 190 -14.90 15.30 1.37
N SER A 191 -14.83 14.52 2.45
CA SER A 191 -15.55 14.85 3.67
C SER A 191 -15.02 16.17 4.27
N PRO A 192 -15.91 17.08 4.71
CA PRO A 192 -15.50 18.29 5.43
C PRO A 192 -14.98 17.99 6.84
N ASP A 193 -15.28 16.82 7.39
CA ASP A 193 -14.75 16.35 8.67
C ASP A 193 -13.60 15.37 8.41
N ALA A 194 -12.41 15.75 8.91
CA ALA A 194 -11.18 14.98 8.82
C ALA A 194 -11.24 13.63 9.55
N ALA A 195 -12.23 13.43 10.41
CA ALA A 195 -12.47 12.18 11.13
C ALA A 195 -13.41 11.21 10.41
N VAL A 196 -13.88 11.51 9.18
CA VAL A 196 -14.79 10.59 8.49
C VAL A 196 -14.11 9.25 8.22
N LEU A 197 -14.77 8.22 8.73
CA LEU A 197 -14.43 6.82 8.58
C LEU A 197 -15.31 6.26 7.47
N GLY A 198 -14.69 5.69 6.45
CA GLY A 198 -15.41 4.86 5.49
C GLY A 198 -15.77 3.51 6.09
N ASP A 199 -16.56 2.74 5.34
CA ASP A 199 -16.94 1.38 5.71
C ASP A 199 -16.57 0.42 4.58
N SER A 200 -15.37 -0.15 4.68
CA SER A 200 -14.83 -1.05 3.68
C SER A 200 -15.59 -2.38 3.58
N SER A 201 -16.47 -2.69 4.55
CA SER A 201 -17.33 -3.89 4.51
C SER A 201 -18.49 -3.77 3.53
N LYS A 202 -18.89 -2.53 3.17
CA LYS A 202 -19.93 -2.29 2.16
C LYS A 202 -19.47 -2.62 0.74
N VAL A 203 -18.16 -2.74 0.53
CA VAL A 203 -17.57 -3.00 -0.79
C VAL A 203 -17.26 -4.48 -0.93
N ALA A 204 -18.28 -5.27 -1.28
CA ALA A 204 -18.22 -6.73 -1.27
C ALA A 204 -17.07 -7.31 -2.12
N ALA A 205 -16.83 -6.73 -3.29
CA ALA A 205 -15.78 -7.16 -4.24
C ALA A 205 -14.43 -6.42 -4.05
N MET A 206 -14.25 -5.69 -2.93
CA MET A 206 -13.05 -4.90 -2.68
C MET A 206 -11.79 -5.75 -2.76
N LYS A 207 -10.78 -5.22 -3.45
CA LYS A 207 -9.41 -5.74 -3.41
C LYS A 207 -8.57 -4.80 -2.56
N TYR A 208 -7.80 -5.37 -1.62
CA TYR A 208 -6.93 -4.56 -0.78
C TYR A 208 -5.81 -3.92 -1.61
N LYS A 209 -5.46 -2.68 -1.31
CA LYS A 209 -4.49 -1.91 -2.10
C LYS A 209 -3.11 -2.12 -1.48
N GLU A 210 -2.46 -3.21 -1.88
CA GLU A 210 -1.21 -3.65 -1.25
C GLU A 210 -0.12 -2.58 -1.36
N GLY A 211 0.60 -2.36 -0.27
CA GLY A 211 1.74 -1.46 -0.19
C GLY A 211 3.04 -2.23 -0.02
N GLN A 212 4.02 -1.97 -0.88
CA GLN A 212 5.38 -2.50 -0.75
C GLN A 212 6.28 -1.41 -0.16
N ILE A 213 6.63 -1.56 1.12
CA ILE A 213 7.38 -0.60 1.92
C ILE A 213 8.87 -0.88 1.74
N HIS A 214 9.58 0.03 1.08
CA HIS A 214 11.02 -0.05 0.86
C HIS A 214 11.76 0.51 2.08
N GLY A 215 12.80 -0.19 2.55
CA GLY A 215 13.52 0.19 3.77
C GLY A 215 13.07 -0.56 5.02
N GLU A 216 13.58 -0.14 6.16
CA GLU A 216 13.24 -0.72 7.46
C GLU A 216 11.89 -0.19 8.00
N VAL A 217 11.25 -0.97 8.85
CA VAL A 217 10.08 -0.59 9.64
C VAL A 217 10.43 -0.80 11.12
N CYS A 218 11.15 0.16 11.70
CA CYS A 218 11.49 0.18 13.12
C CYS A 218 10.28 0.59 13.96
N TRP A 219 9.99 -0.13 15.04
CA TRP A 219 8.84 0.12 15.91
C TRP A 219 8.81 1.55 16.42
N ALA A 220 9.87 2.01 17.10
CA ALA A 220 9.93 3.33 17.72
C ALA A 220 9.86 4.50 16.71
N LYS A 221 10.32 4.28 15.48
CA LYS A 221 10.42 5.34 14.46
C LYS A 221 9.19 5.38 13.56
N HIS A 222 8.75 4.22 13.08
CA HIS A 222 7.83 4.11 11.96
C HIS A 222 6.43 3.64 12.35
N VAL A 223 6.22 3.14 13.57
CA VAL A 223 4.86 2.89 14.08
C VAL A 223 4.39 4.14 14.80
N GLU A 224 3.29 4.70 14.33
CA GLU A 224 2.62 5.81 14.99
C GLU A 224 1.75 5.31 16.14
N ARG A 225 0.96 4.27 15.87
CA ARG A 225 0.09 3.62 16.86
C ARG A 225 -0.24 2.19 16.46
N LEU A 226 -0.57 1.39 17.47
CA LEU A 226 -1.23 0.08 17.34
C LEU A 226 -2.74 0.29 17.52
N VAL A 227 -3.53 -0.39 16.70
CA VAL A 227 -5.01 -0.38 16.76
C VAL A 227 -5.53 -1.81 16.86
#